data_AF-A0A954YKC3-F1
#
_entry.id   AF-A0A954YKC3-F1
#
_cell.length_a   1.000
_cell.length_b   1.000
_cell.length_c   1.000
_cell.angle_alpha   90.00
_cell.angle_beta   90.00
_cell.angle_gamma   90.00
#
_symmetry.space_group_name_H-M   'P 1'
#
loop_
_entity.id
_entity.type
_entity.pdbx_description
1 polymer ?
#
loop_
_entity_poly.entity_id
_entity_poly.type
_entity_poly.pdbx_seq_one_letter_code
_entity_poly.pdbx_strand_id
1 'polypeptide(L)'
;MAEASARATITYDSGKVPDVLEFLKRTRSELRSLTHVRVSVDWFRVFDVNGDYFEVTGIGYGDEPIVEILRFVNTAFKPEFIHAPITGPYKEFKTGRRYCWAQDRVM
;
A
#
# COMPACT_ATOMS: atom_id res chain seq x y z
N MET A 1 -18.54 13.37 8.55
CA MET A 1 -17.29 12.59 8.39
C MET A 1 -17.09 12.45 6.91
N ALA A 2 -16.05 13.06 6.34
CA ALA A 2 -15.86 13.03 4.89
C ALA A 2 -15.66 11.59 4.45
N GLU A 3 -16.47 11.14 3.49
CA GLU A 3 -16.33 9.82 2.88
C GLU A 3 -14.95 9.78 2.22
N ALA A 4 -14.05 8.95 2.77
CA ALA A 4 -12.77 8.69 2.15
C ALA A 4 -13.05 8.27 0.70
N SER A 5 -12.56 9.07 -0.25
CA SER A 5 -12.78 8.85 -1.68
C SER A 5 -11.49 8.33 -2.30
N ALA A 6 -11.60 7.32 -3.15
CA ALA A 6 -10.47 6.82 -3.91
C ALA A 6 -10.01 7.92 -4.87
N ARG A 7 -8.80 8.44 -4.68
CA ARG A 7 -8.19 9.44 -5.58
C ARG A 7 -7.82 8.82 -6.91
N ALA A 8 -7.33 7.59 -6.87
CA ALA A 8 -6.94 6.83 -8.04
C ALA A 8 -6.99 5.33 -7.72
N THR A 9 -7.40 4.55 -8.72
CA THR A 9 -7.47 3.10 -8.64
C THR A 9 -6.69 2.49 -9.80
N ILE A 10 -5.90 1.47 -9.52
CA ILE A 10 -5.18 0.67 -10.52
C ILE A 10 -5.47 -0.81 -10.28
N THR A 11 -5.61 -1.59 -11.35
CA THR A 11 -5.78 -3.04 -11.25
C THR A 11 -4.43 -3.70 -11.48
N TYR A 12 -4.00 -4.50 -10.52
CA TYR A 12 -2.83 -5.35 -10.62
C TYR A 12 -3.08 -6.49 -11.61
N ASP A 13 -2.20 -6.58 -12.60
CA ASP A 13 -2.12 -7.69 -13.54
C ASP A 13 -0.97 -8.60 -13.10
N SER A 14 -1.20 -9.91 -13.03
CA SER A 14 -0.24 -10.87 -12.47
C SER A 14 1.14 -10.74 -13.13
N GLY A 15 2.15 -10.34 -12.34
CA GLY A 15 3.52 -10.12 -12.79
C GLY A 15 3.89 -8.66 -13.12
N LYS A 16 2.94 -7.71 -13.08
CA LYS A 16 3.20 -6.28 -13.35
C LYS A 16 3.38 -5.45 -12.07
N VAL A 17 4.18 -5.94 -11.12
CA VAL A 17 4.57 -5.17 -9.93
C VAL A 17 5.21 -3.82 -10.29
N PRO A 18 6.08 -3.71 -11.32
CA PRO A 18 6.68 -2.44 -11.70
C PRO A 18 5.65 -1.36 -12.07
N ASP A 19 4.51 -1.74 -12.66
CA ASP A 19 3.44 -0.83 -13.06
C ASP A 19 2.75 -0.22 -11.83
N VAL A 20 2.48 -1.04 -10.81
CA VAL A 20 1.97 -0.57 -9.52
C VAL A 20 2.98 0.33 -8.82
N LEU A 21 4.28 0.00 -8.86
CA LEU A 21 5.32 0.82 -8.28
C LEU A 21 5.47 2.17 -9.01
N GLU A 22 5.38 2.17 -10.34
CA GLU A 22 5.42 3.39 -11.15
C GLU A 22 4.18 4.27 -10.90
N PHE A 23 3.00 3.66 -10.81
CA PHE A 23 1.79 4.32 -10.36
C PHE A 23 2.02 4.98 -9.00
N LEU A 24 2.41 4.21 -7.98
CA LEU A 24 2.68 4.76 -6.64
C LEU A 24 3.74 5.87 -6.64
N LYS A 25 4.78 5.77 -7.49
CA LYS A 25 5.79 6.83 -7.68
C LYS A 25 5.20 8.10 -8.28
N ARG A 26 4.34 7.97 -9.30
CA ARG A 26 3.72 9.12 -9.99
C ARG A 26 2.72 9.81 -9.07
N THR A 27 1.87 9.04 -8.40
CA THR A 27 0.82 9.55 -7.53
C THR A 27 1.35 9.95 -6.15
N ARG A 28 2.64 9.68 -5.86
CA ARG A 28 3.35 10.17 -4.64
C ARG A 28 3.20 11.67 -4.45
N SER A 29 3.31 12.45 -5.52
CA SER A 29 3.21 13.92 -5.45
C SER A 29 1.80 14.40 -5.11
N GLU A 30 0.79 13.54 -5.25
CA GLU A 30 -0.61 13.87 -4.99
C GLU A 30 -1.03 13.59 -3.54
N LEU A 31 -0.28 12.76 -2.80
CA LEU A 31 -0.48 12.54 -1.35
C LEU A 31 0.59 13.28 -0.55
N ARG A 32 0.18 13.90 0.57
CA ARG A 32 1.09 14.69 1.42
C ARG A 32 1.98 13.82 2.30
N SER A 33 1.38 12.94 3.06
CA SER A 33 2.00 12.11 4.09
C SER A 33 1.15 10.88 4.35
N LEU A 34 1.67 9.72 3.91
CA LEU A 34 1.02 8.44 4.15
C LEU A 34 0.93 8.18 5.66
N THR A 35 -0.20 7.64 6.12
CA THR A 35 -0.41 7.36 7.55
C THR A 35 -0.53 5.87 7.84
N HIS A 36 -1.26 5.16 7.00
CA HIS A 36 -1.52 3.74 7.14
C HIS A 36 -1.87 3.10 5.80
N VAL A 37 -1.74 1.79 5.75
CA VAL A 37 -2.15 0.95 4.62
C VAL A 37 -3.11 -0.12 5.10
N ARG A 38 -3.99 -0.55 4.22
CA ARG A 38 -4.90 -1.67 4.43
C ARG A 38 -4.71 -2.69 3.32
N VAL A 39 -4.60 -3.95 3.69
CA VAL A 39 -4.38 -5.07 2.76
C VAL A 39 -5.46 -6.12 3.00
N SER A 40 -6.28 -6.37 2.00
CA SER A 40 -7.28 -7.43 2.01
C SER A 40 -6.78 -8.64 1.22
N VAL A 41 -7.68 -9.56 0.90
CA VAL A 41 -7.40 -10.75 0.07
C VAL A 41 -7.26 -10.37 -1.41
N ASP A 42 -7.95 -9.33 -1.85
CA ASP A 42 -8.05 -8.96 -3.28
C ASP A 42 -7.61 -7.51 -3.56
N TRP A 43 -7.48 -6.68 -2.51
CA TRP A 43 -7.14 -5.27 -2.69
C TRP A 43 -6.14 -4.76 -1.66
N PHE A 44 -5.41 -3.74 -2.06
CA PHE A 44 -4.49 -2.95 -1.25
C PHE A 44 -4.90 -1.48 -1.29
N ARG A 45 -4.93 -0.81 -0.15
CA ARG A 45 -5.24 0.62 -0.04
C ARG A 45 -4.17 1.34 0.78
N VAL A 46 -3.78 2.52 0.35
CA VAL A 46 -2.83 3.38 1.05
C VAL A 46 -3.46 4.72 1.35
N PHE A 47 -3.46 5.13 2.62
CA PHE A 47 -4.14 6.32 3.12
C PHE A 47 -3.16 7.43 3.48
N ASP A 48 -3.59 8.66 3.21
CA ASP A 48 -2.92 9.91 3.58
C ASP A 48 -3.52 10.53 4.86
N VAL A 49 -2.84 11.54 5.41
CA VAL A 49 -3.32 12.32 6.56
C VAL A 49 -4.66 13.03 6.32
N ASN A 50 -5.00 13.36 5.06
CA ASN A 50 -6.28 13.98 4.71
C ASN A 50 -7.44 12.97 4.60
N GLY A 51 -7.16 11.67 4.70
CA GLY A 51 -8.16 10.61 4.51
C GLY A 51 -8.37 10.19 3.04
N ASP A 52 -7.70 10.86 2.11
CA ASP A 52 -7.55 10.40 0.73
C ASP A 52 -6.80 9.06 0.67
N TYR A 53 -7.16 8.20 -0.28
CA TYR A 53 -6.44 6.94 -0.50
C TYR A 53 -6.29 6.58 -1.97
N PHE A 54 -5.29 5.74 -2.25
CA PHE A 54 -5.20 4.99 -3.49
C PHE A 54 -5.57 3.55 -3.28
N GLU A 55 -6.16 2.95 -4.29
CA GLU A 55 -6.56 1.56 -4.30
C GLU A 55 -5.83 0.80 -5.42
N VAL A 56 -5.32 -0.38 -5.08
CA VAL A 56 -4.79 -1.36 -6.01
C VAL A 56 -5.65 -2.61 -5.87
N THR A 57 -6.39 -2.97 -6.91
CA THR A 57 -7.23 -4.18 -6.94
C THR A 57 -6.50 -5.34 -7.60
N GLY A 58 -6.91 -6.58 -7.34
CA GLY A 58 -6.25 -7.79 -7.85
C GLY A 58 -4.98 -8.18 -7.11
N ILE A 59 -4.67 -7.55 -5.97
CA ILE A 59 -3.54 -7.92 -5.12
C ILE A 59 -3.93 -7.89 -3.64
N GLY A 60 -3.60 -8.96 -2.92
CA GLY A 60 -3.87 -9.07 -1.51
C GLY A 60 -2.69 -9.56 -0.70
N TYR A 61 -2.98 -9.86 0.56
CA TYR A 61 -1.97 -10.33 1.50
C TYR A 61 -1.50 -11.76 1.18
N GLY A 62 -2.22 -12.51 0.35
CA GLY A 62 -1.84 -13.85 -0.10
C GLY A 62 -0.75 -13.84 -1.17
N ASP A 63 -0.61 -12.73 -1.90
CA ASP A 63 0.28 -12.61 -3.04
C ASP A 63 1.71 -12.25 -2.58
N GLU A 64 2.71 -13.02 -3.00
CA GLU A 64 4.14 -12.68 -2.83
C GLU A 64 4.50 -11.22 -3.20
N PRO A 65 4.02 -10.63 -4.32
CA PRO A 65 4.34 -9.26 -4.71
C PRO A 65 3.89 -8.17 -3.71
N ILE A 66 2.96 -8.46 -2.79
CA ILE A 66 2.49 -7.47 -1.81
C ILE A 66 3.62 -7.01 -0.89
N VAL A 67 4.61 -7.88 -0.65
CA VAL A 67 5.77 -7.59 0.20
C VAL A 67 6.61 -6.47 -0.40
N GLU A 68 6.78 -6.45 -1.72
CA GLU A 68 7.54 -5.42 -2.43
C GLU A 68 6.81 -4.08 -2.39
N ILE A 69 5.50 -4.10 -2.62
CA ILE A 69 4.65 -2.90 -2.57
C ILE A 69 4.62 -2.29 -1.16
N LEU A 70 4.48 -3.11 -0.12
CA LEU A 70 4.49 -2.66 1.27
C LEU A 70 5.83 -2.08 1.69
N ARG A 71 6.94 -2.67 1.23
CA ARG A 71 8.29 -2.12 1.44
C ARG A 71 8.47 -0.79 0.72
N PHE A 72 7.94 -0.66 -0.49
CA PHE A 72 8.04 0.56 -1.30
C PHE A 72 7.41 1.77 -0.61
N VAL A 73 6.24 1.60 0.01
CA VAL A 73 5.54 2.65 0.79
C VAL A 73 5.99 2.73 2.25
N ASN A 74 7.13 2.12 2.58
CA ASN A 74 7.72 2.05 3.92
C ASN A 74 6.72 1.66 5.03
N THR A 75 5.92 0.63 4.77
CA THR A 75 5.01 0.07 5.77
C THR A 75 5.79 -0.65 6.86
N ALA A 76 5.41 -0.44 8.11
CA ALA A 76 5.89 -1.25 9.22
C ALA A 76 5.12 -2.58 9.28
N PHE A 77 5.68 -3.63 8.68
CA PHE A 77 5.11 -4.99 8.70
C PHE A 77 6.20 -6.04 8.91
N LYS A 78 5.78 -7.24 9.32
CA LYS A 78 6.64 -8.42 9.39
C LYS A 78 6.36 -9.30 8.17
N PRO A 79 7.35 -9.56 7.29
CA PRO A 79 7.12 -10.34 6.08
C PRO A 79 6.71 -11.78 6.37
N GLU A 80 7.15 -12.35 7.50
CA GLU A 80 6.77 -13.70 7.92
C GLU A 80 5.27 -13.85 8.26
N PHE A 81 4.58 -12.75 8.62
CA PHE A 81 3.17 -12.76 9.02
C PHE A 81 2.25 -12.08 8.00
N ILE A 82 2.80 -11.52 6.92
CA ILE A 82 1.96 -10.81 5.93
C ILE A 82 1.06 -11.77 5.17
N HIS A 83 1.47 -13.03 4.98
CA HIS A 83 0.66 -14.05 4.31
C HIS A 83 -0.28 -14.81 5.25
N ALA A 84 -0.19 -14.60 6.58
CA ALA A 84 -1.06 -15.29 7.52
C ALA A 84 -2.53 -14.90 7.32
N PRO A 85 -3.48 -15.84 7.28
CA PRO A 85 -4.90 -15.50 7.14
C PRO A 85 -5.38 -14.67 8.34
N ILE A 86 -6.38 -13.81 8.12
CA ILE A 86 -7.02 -13.03 9.18
C ILE A 86 -8.53 -13.21 9.16
N THR A 87 -9.15 -13.10 10.33
CA THR A 87 -10.61 -13.15 10.49
C THR A 87 -11.30 -11.85 10.04
N GLY A 88 -10.55 -10.75 9.95
CA GLY A 88 -11.07 -9.43 9.55
C GLY A 88 -11.11 -9.22 8.04
N PRO A 89 -11.82 -8.17 7.57
CA PRO A 89 -11.92 -7.85 6.14
C PRO A 89 -10.59 -7.38 5.53
N TYR A 90 -9.66 -6.87 6.35
CA TYR A 90 -8.34 -6.39 5.92
C TYR A 90 -7.36 -6.34 7.09
N LYS A 91 -6.07 -6.41 6.79
CA LYS A 91 -4.95 -6.10 7.69
C LYS A 91 -4.64 -4.62 7.61
N GLU A 92 -4.52 -3.94 8.74
CA GLU A 92 -4.10 -2.54 8.78
C GLU A 92 -2.68 -2.42 9.33
N PHE A 93 -1.84 -1.66 8.65
CA PHE A 93 -0.47 -1.39 9.06
C PHE A 93 -0.19 0.10 9.03
N LYS A 94 0.65 0.58 9.95
CA LYS A 94 1.10 1.98 9.93
C LYS A 94 2.26 2.14 8.95
N THR A 95 2.27 3.25 8.21
CA THR A 95 3.45 3.66 7.46
C THR A 95 4.43 4.39 8.39
N GLY A 96 5.72 4.33 8.07
CA GLY A 96 6.76 4.96 8.88
C GLY A 96 6.56 6.47 9.02
N ARG A 97 6.37 6.96 10.26
CA ARG A 97 6.13 8.38 10.63
C ARG A 97 7.21 9.38 10.21
N ARG A 98 8.39 8.95 9.78
CA ARG A 98 9.52 9.85 9.42
C ARG A 98 9.88 9.86 7.94
N TYR A 99 9.59 8.79 7.18
CA TYR A 99 9.95 8.66 5.77
C TYR A 99 8.95 7.74 5.08
N CYS A 100 7.80 8.26 4.64
CA CYS A 100 6.70 7.43 4.10
C CYS A 100 6.97 6.77 2.75
N TRP A 101 8.16 6.98 2.19
CA TRP A 101 8.59 6.40 0.93
C TRP A 101 9.93 5.74 1.21
N ALA A 102 10.16 4.55 0.64
CA ALA A 102 11.46 3.89 0.70
C ALA A 102 12.53 4.85 0.14
N GLN A 103 13.07 5.69 1.01
CA GLN A 103 14.16 6.58 0.71
C GLN A 103 15.33 5.65 0.41
N ASP A 104 15.84 5.83 -0.82
CA ASP A 104 17.03 5.24 -1.39
C ASP A 104 17.91 4.54 -0.34
N ARG A 105 17.83 3.21 -0.28
CA ARG A 105 18.71 2.40 0.57
C ARG A 105 20.04 2.21 -0.15
N VAL A 106 20.70 3.32 -0.50
CA VAL A 106 22.11 3.32 -0.85
C VAL A 106 22.86 3.83 0.38
N MET A 107 23.52 2.88 1.06
CA MET A 107 24.76 3.13 1.79
C MET A 107 25.84 2.27 1.16
#